data_AF-A0A6J0SDN5-F1
#
_entry.id   AF-A0A6J0SDN5-F1
#
_cell.length_a   1.000
_cell.length_b   1.000
_cell.length_c   1.000
_cell.angle_alpha   90.00
_cell.angle_beta   90.00
_cell.angle_gamma   90.00
#
_symmetry.space_group_name_H-M   'P 1'
#
loop_
_entity.id
_entity.type
_entity.pdbx_description
1 polymer ?
#
loop_
_entity_poly.entity_id
_entity_poly.type
_entity_poly.pdbx_seq_one_letter_code
_entity_poly.pdbx_strand_id
1 'polypeptide(L)'
;MARYLRSLEPLVSPEELKQTQELVAEFETPGGEGERLQARLQRRAARMDNWITDWWVQSAYLENRLPLAVHSNPAVVLPKQDFNDWKGQL
;
A
#
# COMPACT_ATOMS: atom_id res chain seq x y z
N MET A 1 9.06 4.32 14.83
CA MET A 1 8.08 5.06 13.98
C MET A 1 8.61 6.39 13.42
N ALA A 2 9.89 6.75 13.63
CA ALA A 2 10.44 8.05 13.22
C ALA A 2 10.30 8.40 11.72
N ARG A 3 10.40 7.41 10.82
CA ARG A 3 10.24 7.64 9.37
C ARG A 3 8.81 8.06 9.01
N TYR A 4 7.81 7.44 9.64
CA TYR A 4 6.40 7.76 9.44
C TYR A 4 6.11 9.21 9.85
N LEU A 5 6.55 9.63 11.05
CA LEU A 5 6.36 11.00 11.53
C LEU A 5 7.04 12.04 10.62
N ARG A 6 8.26 11.78 10.14
CA ARG A 6 8.96 12.68 9.21
C ARG A 6 8.25 12.81 7.86
N SER A 7 7.61 11.73 7.38
CA SER A 7 6.82 11.77 6.15
C SER A 7 5.54 12.57 6.29
N LEU A 8 4.99 12.70 7.51
CA LEU A 8 3.79 13.48 7.77
C LEU A 8 4.06 14.98 7.95
N GLU A 9 5.23 15.34 8.46
CA GLU A 9 5.60 16.73 8.75
C GLU A 9 5.26 17.75 7.63
N PRO A 10 5.50 17.48 6.33
CA PRO A 10 5.14 18.42 5.27
C PRO A 10 3.68 18.31 4.78
N LEU A 11 2.90 17.35 5.28
CA LEU A 11 1.56 17.01 4.77
C LEU A 11 0.41 17.45 5.70
N VAL A 12 0.70 17.70 6.97
CA VAL A 12 -0.31 17.97 8.01
C VAL A 12 0.00 19.24 8.80
N SER A 13 -0.99 19.77 9.52
CA SER A 13 -0.78 20.92 10.41
C SER A 13 0.11 20.57 11.60
N PRO A 14 0.76 21.57 12.23
CA PRO A 14 1.53 21.34 13.46
C PRO A 14 0.73 20.70 14.59
N GLU A 15 -0.55 21.06 14.72
CA GLU A 15 -1.48 20.52 15.71
C GLU A 15 -1.77 19.03 15.46
N GLU A 16 -2.07 18.64 14.22
CA GLU A 16 -2.28 17.24 13.83
C GLU A 16 -1.00 16.40 13.97
N LEU A 17 0.16 16.98 13.64
CA LEU A 17 1.45 16.32 13.81
C LEU A 17 1.71 16.04 15.29
N LYS A 18 1.46 17.02 16.17
CA LYS A 18 1.63 16.84 17.62
C LYS A 18 0.72 15.74 18.17
N GLN A 19 -0.55 15.73 17.78
CA GLN A 19 -1.48 14.66 18.16
C GLN A 19 -0.98 13.29 17.67
N THR A 20 -0.46 13.22 16.44
CA THR A 20 0.09 11.98 15.89
C THR A 20 1.35 11.51 16.63
N GLN A 21 2.21 12.44 17.07
CA GLN A 21 3.38 12.13 17.88
C GLN A 21 2.99 11.51 19.22
N GLU A 22 1.96 12.03 19.88
CA GLU A 22 1.43 11.49 21.14
C GLU A 22 0.89 10.06 20.95
N LEU A 23 0.09 9.82 19.91
CA LEU A 23 -0.42 8.49 19.56
C LEU A 23 0.70 7.48 19.25
N VAL A 24 1.73 7.93 18.52
CA VAL A 24 2.90 7.09 18.20
C VAL A 24 3.68 6.75 19.47
N ALA A 25 3.87 7.71 20.38
CA ALA A 25 4.56 7.47 21.64
C ALA A 25 3.80 6.43 22.50
N GLU A 26 2.47 6.53 22.57
CA GLU A 26 1.64 5.54 23.25
C GLU A 26 1.77 4.15 22.58
N PHE A 27 1.68 4.09 21.25
CA PHE A 27 1.79 2.86 20.48
C PHE A 27 3.13 2.13 20.68
N GLU A 28 4.22 2.89 20.85
CA GLU A 28 5.58 2.38 21.05
C GLU A 28 5.92 2.08 22.53
N THR A 29 4.99 2.28 23.47
CA THR A 29 5.23 1.99 24.89
C THR A 29 5.62 0.51 25.09
N PRO A 30 6.60 0.19 25.96
CA PRO A 30 6.95 -1.19 26.28
C PRO A 30 5.75 -2.00 26.76
N GLY A 31 5.52 -3.18 26.17
CA GLY A 31 4.33 -4.00 26.42
C GLY A 31 3.03 -3.50 25.79
N GLY A 32 3.08 -2.38 25.07
CA GLY A 32 1.99 -1.74 24.35
C GLY A 32 1.59 -2.48 23.07
N GLU A 33 0.61 -1.92 22.36
CA GLU A 33 0.02 -2.56 21.18
C GLU A 33 1.01 -2.68 20.01
N GLY A 34 1.92 -1.72 19.83
CA GLY A 34 2.92 -1.77 18.76
C GLY A 34 3.84 -2.98 18.87
N GLU A 35 4.35 -3.28 20.06
CA GLU A 35 5.19 -4.47 20.28
C GLU A 35 4.40 -5.77 20.06
N ARG A 36 3.14 -5.83 20.52
CA ARG A 36 2.28 -7.03 20.36
C ARG A 36 1.98 -7.31 18.89
N LEU A 37 1.65 -6.27 18.13
CA LEU A 37 1.38 -6.37 16.69
C LEU A 37 2.64 -6.73 15.92
N GLN A 38 3.78 -6.11 16.26
CA GLN A 38 5.07 -6.44 15.64
C GLN A 38 5.47 -7.90 15.89
N ALA A 39 5.27 -8.42 17.09
CA ALA A 39 5.51 -9.82 17.39
C ALA A 39 4.57 -10.76 16.62
N ARG A 40 3.31 -10.38 16.41
CA ARG A 40 2.36 -11.13 15.56
C ARG A 40 2.83 -11.12 14.10
N LEU A 41 3.32 -9.99 13.60
CA LEU A 41 3.82 -9.84 12.25
C LEU A 41 5.04 -10.75 12.01
N GLN A 42 5.99 -10.77 12.94
CA GLN A 42 7.16 -11.65 12.89
C GLN A 42 6.75 -13.13 12.90
N ARG A 43 5.77 -13.52 13.73
CA ARG A 43 5.24 -14.91 13.74
C ARG A 43 4.56 -15.28 12.42
N ARG A 44 3.87 -14.34 11.78
CA ARG A 44 3.27 -14.53 10.45
C ARG A 44 4.36 -14.73 9.40
N ALA A 45 5.38 -13.86 9.40
CA ALA A 45 6.51 -13.96 8.48
C ALA A 45 7.33 -15.25 8.64
N ALA A 46 7.43 -15.80 9.85
CA ALA A 46 8.10 -17.08 10.07
C ALA A 46 7.35 -18.30 9.49
N ARG A 47 6.08 -18.14 9.09
CA ARG A 47 5.22 -19.23 8.60
C ARG A 47 4.83 -19.07 7.13
N MET A 48 5.32 -18.04 6.46
CA MET A 48 4.91 -17.66 5.10
C MET A 48 6.13 -17.22 4.30
N ASP A 49 6.16 -17.56 3.01
CA ASP A 49 7.21 -17.08 2.11
C ASP A 49 7.17 -15.55 1.96
N ASN A 50 5.97 -14.96 1.99
CA ASN A 50 5.76 -13.52 2.04
C ASN A 50 4.57 -13.19 2.95
N TRP A 51 4.83 -12.49 4.05
CA TRP A 51 3.79 -12.18 5.04
C TRP A 51 2.74 -11.18 4.57
N ILE A 52 3.06 -10.32 3.59
CA ILE A 52 2.19 -9.22 3.16
C ILE A 52 1.37 -9.54 1.92
N THR A 53 1.77 -10.51 1.08
CA THR A 53 1.15 -10.73 -0.23
C THR A 53 -0.37 -10.82 -0.18
N ASP A 54 -0.94 -11.67 0.67
CA ASP A 54 -2.41 -11.83 0.73
C ASP A 54 -3.11 -10.52 1.10
N TRP A 55 -2.58 -9.81 2.11
CA TRP A 55 -3.12 -8.53 2.56
C TRP A 55 -2.99 -7.45 1.47
N TRP A 56 -1.84 -7.40 0.81
CA TRP A 56 -1.57 -6.40 -0.23
C TRP A 56 -2.44 -6.63 -1.46
N VAL A 57 -2.54 -7.86 -1.96
CA VAL A 57 -3.39 -8.17 -3.13
C VAL A 57 -4.85 -7.86 -2.83
N GLN A 58 -5.31 -8.25 -1.64
CA GLN A 58 -6.66 -7.99 -1.19
C GLN A 58 -6.95 -6.48 -1.15
N SER A 59 -6.16 -5.70 -0.41
CA SER A 59 -6.44 -4.28 -0.21
C SER A 59 -6.09 -3.39 -1.41
N ALA A 60 -5.06 -3.73 -2.20
CA ALA A 60 -4.67 -2.93 -3.35
C ALA A 60 -5.56 -3.16 -4.59
N TYR A 61 -6.19 -4.34 -4.72
CA TYR A 61 -6.98 -4.71 -5.91
C TYR A 61 -8.38 -5.23 -5.57
N LEU A 62 -8.48 -6.32 -4.79
CA LEU A 62 -9.71 -7.10 -4.70
C LEU A 62 -10.82 -6.43 -3.87
N GLU A 63 -10.45 -5.55 -2.94
CA GLU A 63 -11.40 -4.77 -2.12
C GLU A 63 -11.92 -3.52 -2.82
N ASN A 64 -11.16 -2.98 -3.79
CA ASN A 64 -11.55 -1.75 -4.47
C ASN A 64 -12.83 -1.98 -5.28
N ARG A 65 -13.82 -1.09 -5.09
CA ARG A 65 -15.14 -1.15 -5.74
C ARG A 65 -15.26 -0.26 -6.96
N LEU A 66 -14.22 0.52 -7.28
CA LEU A 66 -14.18 1.29 -8.52
C LEU A 66 -14.06 0.33 -9.72
N PRO A 67 -14.63 0.69 -10.88
CA PRO A 67 -14.47 -0.09 -12.11
C PRO A 67 -12.99 -0.32 -12.46
N LEU A 68 -12.65 -1.47 -13.04
CA LEU A 68 -11.26 -1.77 -13.39
C LEU A 68 -10.69 -0.82 -14.46
N ALA A 69 -11.52 -0.48 -15.45
CA ALA A 69 -11.15 0.47 -16.50
C ALA A 69 -10.82 1.83 -15.89
N VAL A 70 -9.70 2.42 -16.32
CA VAL A 70 -9.18 3.72 -15.84
C VAL A 70 -8.66 3.72 -14.39
N HIS A 71 -9.30 3.02 -13.46
CA HIS A 71 -8.92 3.10 -12.04
C HIS A 71 -7.90 2.06 -11.57
N SER A 72 -7.75 0.93 -12.29
CA SER A 72 -6.82 -0.13 -11.88
C SER A 72 -6.00 -0.69 -13.04
N ASN A 73 -6.65 -0.97 -14.19
CA ASN A 73 -5.98 -1.58 -15.33
C ASN A 73 -5.07 -0.55 -16.03
N PRO A 74 -3.73 -0.74 -16.03
CA PRO A 74 -2.85 0.09 -16.84
C PRO A 74 -3.00 -0.25 -18.32
N ALA A 75 -2.66 0.69 -19.19
CA ALA A 75 -2.64 0.50 -20.63
C ALA A 75 -1.24 0.75 -21.19
N VAL A 76 -0.84 -0.05 -22.18
CA VAL A 76 0.38 0.15 -22.96
C VAL A 76 -0.03 0.40 -24.40
N VAL A 77 0.44 1.51 -24.97
CA VAL A 77 0.24 1.85 -26.38
C VAL A 77 1.50 1.44 -27.14
N LEU A 78 1.35 0.49 -28.06
CA LEU A 78 2.43 0.04 -28.93
C LEU A 78 2.58 0.96 -30.16
N PRO A 79 3.73 0.93 -30.87
CA PRO A 79 3.90 1.68 -32.11
C PRO A 79 2.76 1.39 -33.10
N LYS A 80 2.31 2.45 -33.78
CA LYS A 80 1.29 2.34 -34.82
C LYS A 80 1.76 1.35 -35.89
N GLN A 81 0.91 0.39 -36.20
CA GLN A 81 1.09 -0.53 -37.31
C GLN A 81 0.33 -0.02 -38.53
N ASP A 82 0.88 -0.23 -39.72
CA ASP A 82 0.25 0.17 -40.99
C ASP A 82 -0.44 -1.03 -41.62
N PHE A 83 -1.69 -1.25 -41.23
CA PHE A 83 -2.54 -2.29 -41.80
C PHE A 83 -3.38 -1.73 -42.95
N ASN A 84 -3.29 -2.34 -44.13
CA ASN A 84 -4.01 -1.90 -45.33
C ASN A 84 -5.36 -2.62 -45.55
N ASP A 85 -5.58 -3.74 -44.86
CA ASP A 85 -6.82 -4.51 -44.87
C ASP A 85 -6.94 -5.33 -43.56
N TRP A 86 -8.04 -6.07 -43.43
CA TRP A 86 -8.24 -6.96 -42.27
C TRP A 86 -7.24 -8.12 -42.23
N LYS A 87 -6.67 -8.53 -43.37
CA LYS A 87 -5.65 -9.59 -43.40
C LYS A 87 -4.34 -9.13 -42.78
N GLY A 88 -4.01 -7.84 -42.90
CA GLY A 88 -2.87 -7.24 -42.22
C GLY A 88 -3.03 -7.18 -40.70
N GLN A 89 -4.27 -7.15 -40.18
CA GLN A 89 -4.57 -7.04 -38.74
C GLN A 89 -4.62 -8.38 -38.00
N LEU A 90 -4.62 -9.51 -38.72
CA LEU A 90 -4.63 -10.86 -38.16
C LEU A 90 -3.21 -11.40 -37.99
#